data_AF-A0A957D3V6-F1
#
_entry.id   AF-A0A957D3V6-F1
#
_cell.length_a   1.000
_cell.length_b   1.000
_cell.length_c   1.000
_cell.angle_alpha   90.00
_cell.angle_beta   90.00
_cell.angle_gamma   90.00
#
_symmetry.space_group_name_H-M   'P 1'
#
loop_
_entity.id
_entity.type
_entity.pdbx_description
1 polymer ?
#
loop_
_entity_poly.entity_id
_entity_poly.type
_entity_poly.pdbx_seq_one_letter_code
_entity_poly.pdbx_strand_id
1 'polypeptide(L)'
;NLLPNYNALPTWVYATPHNIQRETPQTESCDACHGNPDLFLTIDKIYPEEIEANLSVLVDTIPLPINAISSTVTITNTNGITTTETITSTIDTTEGTDNTP
;
A
#
# COMPACT_ATOMS: atom_id res chain seq x y z
N ASN A 1 36.08 3.84 3.90
CA ASN A 1 35.51 3.82 2.54
C ASN A 1 35.04 2.41 2.27
N LEU A 2 33.75 2.11 2.49
CA LEU A 2 33.25 0.73 2.52
C LEU A 2 32.97 0.16 1.11
N LEU A 3 32.70 0.99 0.10
CA LEU A 3 32.45 0.57 -1.29
C LEU A 3 33.01 1.62 -2.28
N PRO A 4 34.31 1.56 -2.60
CA PRO A 4 34.99 2.60 -3.40
C PRO A 4 34.46 2.75 -4.84
N ASN A 5 33.73 1.76 -5.35
CA ASN A 5 33.29 1.67 -6.74
C ASN A 5 31.80 1.29 -6.84
N TYR A 6 30.95 1.83 -5.95
CA TYR A 6 29.52 1.54 -5.89
C TYR A 6 28.80 1.65 -7.26
N ASN A 7 29.25 2.58 -8.10
CA ASN A 7 28.66 2.84 -9.42
C ASN A 7 29.21 1.97 -10.57
N ALA A 8 30.17 1.08 -10.29
CA ALA A 8 30.87 0.33 -11.34
C ALA A 8 30.08 -0.86 -11.89
N LEU A 9 29.02 -1.29 -11.21
CA LEU A 9 28.18 -2.41 -11.62
C LEU A 9 26.70 -2.00 -11.59
N PRO A 10 25.86 -2.54 -12.49
CA PRO A 10 24.43 -2.35 -12.42
C PRO A 10 23.88 -2.91 -11.11
N THR A 11 22.88 -2.23 -10.56
CA THR A 11 22.13 -2.69 -9.36
C THR A 11 21.32 -3.97 -9.63
N TRP A 12 21.23 -4.39 -10.89
CA TRP A 12 20.58 -5.62 -11.32
C TRP A 12 21.64 -6.68 -11.62
N VAL A 13 21.72 -7.67 -10.73
CA VAL A 13 22.54 -8.88 -10.89
C VAL A 13 21.64 -10.12 -10.89
N TYR A 14 22.06 -11.17 -11.59
CA TYR A 14 21.34 -12.43 -11.61
C TYR A 14 21.26 -13.00 -10.19
N ALA A 15 20.05 -13.06 -9.63
CA ALA A 15 19.80 -13.68 -8.33
C ALA A 15 19.40 -15.15 -8.52
N THR A 16 19.70 -15.99 -7.53
CA THR A 16 19.16 -17.36 -7.49
C THR A 16 17.63 -17.30 -7.47
N PRO A 17 16.93 -18.18 -8.20
CA PRO A 17 15.46 -18.22 -8.17
C PRO A 17 14.96 -18.27 -6.73
N HIS A 18 14.10 -17.34 -6.37
CA HIS A 18 13.41 -17.34 -5.08
C HIS A 18 11.90 -17.29 -5.34
N ASN A 19 11.16 -18.18 -4.68
CA ASN A 19 9.72 -18.20 -4.77
C ASN A 19 9.17 -16.98 -4.02
N ILE A 20 8.30 -16.22 -4.68
CA ILE A 20 7.49 -15.21 -4.01
C ILE A 20 6.31 -15.89 -3.32
N GLN A 21 6.05 -15.52 -2.07
CA GLN A 21 4.84 -15.94 -1.37
C GLN A 21 3.76 -14.90 -1.70
N ARG A 22 2.62 -15.37 -2.23
CA ARG A 22 1.50 -14.48 -2.54
C ARG A 22 0.76 -14.06 -1.27
N GLU A 23 0.56 -15.03 -0.37
CA GLU A 23 -0.07 -14.84 0.93
C GLU A 23 0.98 -14.71 2.03
N THR A 24 1.05 -13.53 2.63
CA THR A 24 1.95 -13.16 3.73
C THR A 24 1.23 -12.19 4.66
N PRO A 25 1.68 -12.01 5.92
CA PRO A 25 1.12 -10.98 6.80
C PRO A 25 1.13 -9.57 6.18
N GLN A 26 2.11 -9.28 5.30
CA GLN A 26 2.23 -8.00 4.60
C GLN A 26 1.24 -7.85 3.43
N THR A 27 0.79 -8.96 2.83
CA THR A 27 -0.14 -8.98 1.69
C THR A 27 -1.56 -9.39 2.07
N GLU A 28 -1.80 -9.79 3.33
CA GLU A 28 -3.09 -10.28 3.85
C GLU A 28 -4.23 -9.25 3.74
N SER A 29 -3.94 -7.95 3.75
CA SER A 29 -4.95 -6.91 3.58
C SER A 29 -4.38 -5.63 2.98
N CYS A 30 -5.24 -4.80 2.35
CA CYS A 30 -4.83 -3.50 1.85
C CYS A 30 -4.32 -2.58 2.97
N ASP A 31 -4.95 -2.64 4.14
CA ASP A 31 -4.60 -1.83 5.33
C ASP A 31 -3.30 -2.30 6.02
N ALA A 32 -2.73 -3.45 5.61
CA ALA A 32 -1.39 -3.85 6.05
C ALA A 32 -0.32 -2.84 5.59
N CYS A 33 -0.54 -2.23 4.41
CA CYS A 33 0.27 -1.14 3.87
C CYS A 33 -0.42 0.22 4.04
N HIS A 34 -1.70 0.34 3.71
CA HIS A 34 -2.42 1.60 3.76
C HIS A 34 -2.75 2.03 5.19
N GLY A 35 -2.42 3.28 5.53
CA GLY A 35 -2.62 3.81 6.87
C GLY A 35 -1.60 3.30 7.91
N ASN A 36 -0.62 2.50 7.50
CA ASN A 36 0.44 2.02 8.37
C ASN A 36 1.66 2.94 8.28
N PRO A 37 1.86 3.87 9.23
CA PRO A 37 2.95 4.84 9.15
C PRO A 37 4.32 4.17 9.17
N ASP A 38 4.49 3.01 9.79
CA ASP A 38 5.79 2.39 10.03
C ASP A 38 6.50 1.95 8.74
N LEU A 39 5.74 1.73 7.66
CA LEU A 39 6.26 1.27 6.37
C LEU A 39 6.75 2.39 5.44
N PHE A 40 6.43 3.65 5.73
CA PHE A 40 6.77 4.77 4.85
C PHE A 40 7.94 5.57 5.40
N LEU A 41 8.82 5.99 4.48
CA LEU A 41 9.94 6.88 4.76
C LEU A 41 9.44 8.33 4.73
N THR A 42 9.25 8.90 5.91
CA THR A 42 8.89 10.30 6.13
C THR A 42 10.12 11.08 6.57
N ILE A 43 10.08 12.41 6.42
CA ILE A 43 11.24 13.27 6.69
C ILE A 43 11.78 13.14 8.12
N ASP A 44 10.91 12.87 9.09
CA ASP A 44 11.24 12.69 10.51
C ASP A 44 11.95 11.36 10.81
N LYS A 45 11.98 10.43 9.85
CA LYS A 45 12.64 9.12 9.98
C LYS A 45 14.00 9.06 9.28
N ILE A 46 14.52 10.20 8.83
CA ILE A 46 15.80 10.30 8.13
C ILE A 46 16.77 11.12 8.98
N TYR A 47 18.02 10.66 9.09
CA TYR A 47 19.08 11.47 9.70
C TYR A 47 19.37 12.71 8.83
N PRO A 48 19.63 13.89 9.41
CA PRO A 48 19.76 15.13 8.64
C PRO A 48 20.72 15.06 7.44
N GLU A 49 21.82 14.32 7.58
CA GLU A 49 22.84 14.10 6.55
C GLU A 49 22.40 13.18 5.39
N GLU A 50 21.32 12.43 5.55
CA GLU A 50 20.79 11.49 4.54
C GLU A 50 19.59 12.06 3.78
N ILE A 51 19.09 13.24 4.15
CA ILE A 51 17.89 13.84 3.54
C ILE A 51 18.08 14.05 2.04
N GLU A 52 19.17 14.71 1.62
CA GLU A 52 19.39 15.04 0.21
C GLU A 52 19.43 13.79 -0.69
N ALA A 53 20.01 12.70 -0.20
CA ALA A 53 20.13 11.45 -0.92
C ALA A 53 18.78 10.72 -1.10
N ASN A 54 17.81 10.96 -0.21
CA ASN A 54 16.54 10.24 -0.16
C ASN A 54 15.33 11.09 -0.59
N LEU A 55 15.54 12.35 -1.00
CA LEU A 55 14.47 13.27 -1.40
C LEU A 55 13.49 12.67 -2.42
N SER A 56 13.97 11.85 -3.36
CA SER A 56 13.14 11.27 -4.42
C SER A 56 12.24 10.11 -3.97
N VAL A 57 12.47 9.54 -2.79
CA VAL A 57 11.73 8.40 -2.24
C VAL A 57 10.99 8.73 -0.94
N LEU A 58 11.05 9.99 -0.51
CA LEU A 58 10.29 10.50 0.60
C LEU A 58 8.79 10.54 0.28
N VAL A 59 7.99 10.21 1.28
CA VAL A 59 6.53 10.29 1.20
C VAL A 59 6.04 11.41 2.10
N ASP A 60 5.41 12.43 1.49
CA ASP A 60 4.86 13.59 2.23
C ASP A 60 3.58 13.24 3.00
N THR A 61 2.81 12.27 2.49
CA THR A 61 1.53 11.87 3.08
C THR A 61 1.34 10.36 2.95
N ILE A 62 1.15 9.71 4.09
CA ILE A 62 0.86 8.28 4.14
C ILE A 62 -0.53 8.04 3.51
N PRO A 63 -0.67 7.05 2.61
CA PRO A 63 -1.96 6.68 2.05
C PRO A 63 -2.96 6.36 3.17
N LEU A 64 -4.18 6.88 3.06
CA LEU A 64 -5.22 6.59 4.06
C LEU A 64 -5.56 5.09 4.09
N PRO A 65 -5.99 4.56 5.24
CA PRO A 65 -6.62 3.24 5.31
C PRO A 65 -7.77 3.15 4.31
N ILE A 66 -7.91 2.01 3.63
CA ILE A 66 -8.99 1.81 2.65
C ILE A 66 -10.35 1.86 3.33
N ASN A 67 -10.45 1.36 4.56
CA ASN A 67 -11.67 1.43 5.37
C ASN A 67 -12.15 2.88 5.66
N ALA A 68 -11.25 3.86 5.57
CA ALA A 68 -11.55 5.28 5.81
C ALA A 68 -12.05 5.99 4.54
N ILE A 69 -11.91 5.37 3.37
CA ILE A 69 -12.41 5.89 2.09
C ILE A 69 -13.89 5.52 1.96
N SER A 70 -14.74 6.08 2.83
CA SER A 70 -16.18 5.92 2.72
C SER A 70 -16.73 6.88 1.68
N SER A 71 -17.29 6.35 0.60
CA SER A 71 -18.01 7.12 -0.40
C SER A 71 -19.51 7.12 -0.06
N THR A 72 -20.07 8.29 0.25
CA THR A 72 -21.52 8.42 0.43
C THR A 72 -22.21 8.42 -0.94
N VAL A 73 -22.86 7.30 -1.29
CA VAL A 73 -23.73 7.24 -2.46
C VAL A 73 -25.13 7.69 -2.06
N THR A 74 -25.57 8.85 -2.56
CA THR A 74 -26.95 9.32 -2.36
C THR A 74 -27.84 8.69 -3.43
N ILE A 75 -28.62 7.68 -3.05
CA ILE A 75 -29.65 7.10 -3.92
C ILE A 75 -30.96 7.83 -3.64
N THR A 76 -31.49 8.56 -4.62
CA THR A 76 -32.82 9.19 -4.50
C THR A 76 -33.87 8.24 -5.10
N ASN A 77 -34.67 7.60 -4.25
CA ASN A 77 -35.84 6.84 -4.70
C ASN A 77 -36.98 7.83 -5.03
N THR A 78 -37.51 7.79 -6.26
CA THR A 78 -38.59 8.67 -6.73
C THR A 78 -39.98 8.31 -6.19
N ASN A 79 -40.11 7.31 -5.32
CA ASN A 79 -41.38 6.86 -4.76
C ASN A 79 -41.45 7.10 -3.24
N GLY A 80 -41.50 8.37 -2.82
CA GLY A 80 -42.21 8.85 -1.61
C GLY A 80 -41.98 8.20 -0.23
N ILE A 81 -41.01 7.30 -0.06
CA ILE A 81 -40.67 6.66 1.21
C ILE A 81 -39.18 6.89 1.46
N THR A 82 -38.88 7.69 2.49
CA THR A 82 -37.52 7.95 2.95
C THR A 82 -37.10 6.82 3.88
N THR A 83 -36.44 5.79 3.34
CA THR A 83 -35.75 4.76 4.15
C THR A 83 -34.27 5.12 4.23
N THR A 84 -33.75 5.36 5.43
CA THR A 84 -32.30 5.49 5.67
C THR A 84 -31.72 4.08 5.74
N GLU A 85 -31.23 3.57 4.61
CA GLU A 85 -30.46 2.32 4.61
C GLU A 85 -28.97 2.67 4.67
N THR A 86 -28.30 2.22 5.73
CA THR A 86 -26.84 2.22 5.79
C THR A 86 -26.35 1.13 4.83
N ILE A 87 -25.98 1.53 3.62
CA ILE A 87 -25.37 0.62 2.65
C ILE A 87 -23.90 0.44 3.05
N THR A 88 -23.62 -0.62 3.79
CA THR A 88 -22.23 -1.06 4.01
C THR A 88 -21.74 -1.71 2.73
N SER A 89 -20.83 -1.05 2.02
CA SER A 89 -20.12 -1.65 0.89
C SER A 89 -19.16 -2.71 1.42
N THR A 90 -19.54 -3.98 1.37
CA THR A 90 -18.59 -5.08 1.49
C THR A 90 -17.87 -5.22 0.15
N ILE A 91 -16.63 -4.75 0.08
CA ILE A 91 -15.71 -5.20 -0.98
C ILE A 91 -15.44 -6.67 -0.66
N ASP A 92 -15.92 -7.55 -1.54
CA ASP A 92 -15.57 -8.96 -1.49
C ASP A 92 -14.08 -9.08 -1.82
N THR A 93 -13.26 -9.28 -0.79
CA THR A 93 -11.82 -9.54 -0.91
C THR A 93 -11.52 -11.03 -1.05
N THR A 94 -12.50 -11.88 -1.38
CA THR A 94 -12.18 -13.25 -1.74
C THR A 94 -11.31 -13.21 -2.99
N GLU A 95 -10.00 -13.45 -2.79
CA GLU A 95 -9.10 -13.86 -3.87
C GLU A 95 -9.85 -14.90 -4.69
N GLY A 96 -10.09 -14.61 -5.98
CA GLY A 96 -10.62 -15.60 -6.88
C GLY A 96 -9.74 -16.84 -6.78
N THR A 97 -10.34 -17.96 -6.40
CA THR A 97 -9.68 -19.26 -6.40
C THR A 97 -9.47 -19.73 -7.85
N ASP A 98 -8.66 -19.00 -8.61
CA ASP A 98 -8.15 -19.40 -9.91
C ASP A 98 -6.68 -19.80 -9.75
N ASN A 99 -6.46 -20.85 -8.96
CA ASN A 99 -5.23 -21.63 -9.00
C ASN A 99 -5.63 -23.09 -9.13
N THR A 100 -6.21 -23.42 -10.29
CA THR A 100 -6.25 -24.81 -10.74
C THR A 100 -4.92 -25.10 -11.44
N PRO A 101 -4.20 -26.19 -11.11
CA PRO A 101 -2.87 -26.48 -11.68
C PRO A 101 -2.85 -26.60 -13.20
#